data_AF-A0A1Q8L9G1-F1
#
_entry.id   AF-A0A1Q8L9G1-F1
#
_cell.length_a   1.000
_cell.length_b   1.000
_cell.length_c   1.000
_cell.angle_alpha   90.00
_cell.angle_beta   90.00
_cell.angle_gamma   90.00
#
_symmetry.space_group_name_H-M   'P 1'
#
loop_
_entity.id
_entity.type
_entity.pdbx_description
1 polymer ?
#
loop_
_entity_poly.entity_id
_entity_poly.type
_entity_poly.pdbx_seq_one_letter_code
_entity_poly.pdbx_strand_id
1 'polypeptide(L)'
;MDREPPSGSIGPPLRTALDQARVDLLATLSVQVDGLAAHAVRRAGRAGDLRWWTVALDGPARTLDDAWARRSGPVLRRRAVATALRHQGVGVIHITHGASLSGGRALTAAAARALAVAPGRERGAWSGAVLSGSAVSVLSILLAVGRLLPVAGPGAPLALAGFVLLAGALVAARVRAVRSARDRALARRVRDAVLTAADRELAAWIAAAEWASTGPAVSRRASCRPGEPARAH
;
A
#
# COMPACT_ATOMS: atom_id res chain seq x y z
N MET A 1 -54.02 -14.75 17.03
CA MET A 1 -53.42 -15.05 15.70
C MET A 1 -52.03 -14.42 15.72
N ASP A 2 -51.11 -15.09 16.40
CA ASP A 2 -49.74 -14.60 16.58
C ASP A 2 -48.86 -15.38 15.60
N ARG A 3 -48.59 -14.77 14.44
CA ARG A 3 -47.64 -15.34 13.49
C ARG A 3 -46.23 -14.98 13.97
N GLU A 4 -45.50 -15.99 14.41
CA GLU A 4 -44.05 -15.92 14.56
C GLU A 4 -43.40 -15.39 13.26
N PRO A 5 -42.35 -14.55 13.35
CA PRO A 5 -41.58 -14.17 12.18
C PRO A 5 -40.88 -15.40 11.60
N PRO A 6 -40.82 -15.57 10.27
CA PRO A 6 -40.15 -16.71 9.66
C PRO A 6 -38.67 -16.72 10.04
N SER A 7 -38.32 -17.66 10.91
CA SER A 7 -36.96 -18.08 11.26
C SER A 7 -36.21 -18.51 10.01
N GLY A 8 -35.55 -17.55 9.34
CA GLY A 8 -34.89 -17.80 8.08
C GLY A 8 -34.11 -16.61 7.55
N SER A 9 -33.59 -15.72 8.41
CA SER A 9 -32.70 -14.66 7.94
C SER A 9 -31.40 -15.27 7.43
N ILE A 10 -31.37 -15.63 6.15
CA ILE A 10 -30.15 -15.68 5.37
C ILE A 10 -29.51 -14.32 5.64
N GLY A 11 -28.31 -14.31 6.23
CA GLY A 11 -27.61 -13.07 6.60
C GLY A 11 -27.45 -12.11 5.41
N PRO A 12 -26.79 -10.95 5.60
CA PRO A 12 -26.59 -9.99 4.53
C PRO A 12 -26.04 -10.67 3.26
N PRO A 13 -26.40 -10.17 2.06
CA PRO A 13 -25.91 -10.72 0.80
C PRO A 13 -24.39 -10.91 0.86
N LEU A 14 -23.86 -11.99 0.28
CA LEU A 14 -22.42 -12.29 0.26
C LEU A 14 -21.61 -11.05 -0.11
N ARG A 15 -22.06 -10.33 -1.15
CA ARG A 15 -21.47 -9.07 -1.61
C ARG A 15 -21.37 -8.05 -0.47
N THR A 16 -22.48 -7.75 0.19
CA THR A 16 -22.57 -6.77 1.27
C THR A 16 -21.64 -7.10 2.43
N ALA A 17 -21.57 -8.37 2.83
CA ALA A 17 -20.67 -8.81 3.90
C ALA A 17 -19.19 -8.67 3.52
N LEU A 18 -18.83 -8.99 2.28
CA LEU A 18 -17.46 -8.88 1.78
C LEU A 18 -17.03 -7.42 1.52
N ASP A 19 -17.94 -6.58 1.03
CA ASP A 19 -17.68 -5.14 0.84
C ASP A 19 -17.48 -4.45 2.19
N GLN A 20 -18.26 -4.79 3.22
CA GLN A 20 -18.02 -4.30 4.59
C GLN A 20 -16.63 -4.73 5.10
N ALA A 21 -16.26 -6.01 4.91
CA ALA A 21 -14.95 -6.49 5.28
C ALA A 21 -13.82 -5.73 4.56
N ARG A 22 -13.98 -5.43 3.27
CA ARG A 22 -13.02 -4.62 2.49
C ARG A 22 -12.84 -3.22 3.08
N VAL A 23 -13.94 -2.52 3.40
CA VAL A 23 -13.86 -1.16 3.98
C VAL A 23 -13.09 -1.17 5.29
N ASP A 24 -13.43 -2.10 6.20
CA ASP A 24 -12.78 -2.18 7.51
C ASP A 24 -11.30 -2.57 7.42
N LEU A 25 -10.94 -3.41 6.43
CA LEU A 25 -9.55 -3.81 6.18
C LEU A 25 -8.73 -2.67 5.59
N LEU A 26 -9.30 -1.91 4.65
CA LEU A 26 -8.64 -0.72 4.09
C LEU A 26 -8.42 0.37 5.15
N ALA A 27 -9.39 0.56 6.05
CA ALA A 27 -9.22 1.48 7.17
C ALA A 27 -8.07 1.05 8.10
N THR A 28 -7.96 -0.24 8.40
CA THR A 28 -6.87 -0.77 9.23
C THR A 28 -5.51 -0.61 8.53
N LEU A 29 -5.45 -0.95 7.24
CA LEU A 29 -4.24 -0.83 6.44
C LEU A 29 -3.81 0.64 6.30
N SER A 30 -4.73 1.58 6.14
CA SER A 30 -4.40 3.00 6.02
C SER A 30 -3.69 3.53 7.27
N VAL A 31 -4.17 3.17 8.47
CA VAL A 31 -3.54 3.55 9.74
C VAL A 31 -2.12 2.97 9.84
N GLN A 32 -1.93 1.72 9.45
CA GLN A 32 -0.61 1.09 9.46
C GLN A 32 0.35 1.75 8.48
N VAL A 33 -0.08 1.99 7.24
CA VAL A 33 0.73 2.63 6.20
C VAL A 33 1.00 4.09 6.54
N ASP A 34 0.07 4.80 7.20
CA ASP A 34 0.29 6.15 7.72
C ASP A 34 1.37 6.19 8.81
N GLY A 35 1.34 5.23 9.73
CA GLY A 35 2.40 5.04 10.72
C GLY A 35 3.77 4.80 10.07
N LEU A 36 3.82 3.97 9.02
CA LEU A 36 5.05 3.72 8.25
C LEU A 36 5.52 4.94 7.48
N ALA A 37 4.63 5.66 6.80
CA ALA A 37 4.95 6.88 6.08
C ALA A 37 5.52 7.96 7.02
N ALA A 38 4.91 8.12 8.20
CA ALA A 38 5.43 9.03 9.23
C ALA A 38 6.80 8.59 9.75
N HIS A 39 7.02 7.28 9.93
CA HIS A 39 8.34 6.75 10.31
C HIS A 39 9.40 6.98 9.23
N ALA A 40 9.04 6.80 7.96
CA ALA A 40 9.92 7.00 6.81
C ALA A 40 10.37 8.46 6.68
N VAL A 41 9.49 9.42 6.99
CA VAL A 41 9.82 10.86 6.98
C VAL A 41 10.73 11.25 8.14
N ARG A 42 10.59 10.61 9.32
CA ARG A 42 11.42 10.89 10.50
C ARG A 42 12.85 10.37 10.35
N ARG A 43 13.07 9.32 9.56
CA ARG A 43 14.39 8.69 9.38
C ARG A 43 15.00 9.04 8.03
N ALA A 44 16.13 9.73 8.05
CA ALA A 44 16.85 10.14 6.86
C ALA A 44 17.07 8.97 5.88
N GLY A 45 16.71 9.18 4.61
CA GLY A 45 16.92 8.21 3.53
C GLY A 45 15.90 7.07 3.43
N ARG A 46 14.98 6.91 4.39
CA ARG A 46 14.02 5.79 4.38
C ARG A 46 12.87 5.96 3.40
N ALA A 47 12.41 7.19 3.18
CA ALA A 47 11.30 7.46 2.26
C ALA A 47 11.55 6.97 0.82
N GLY A 48 12.81 6.97 0.37
CA GLY A 48 13.23 6.47 -0.94
C GLY A 48 13.82 5.05 -0.95
N ASP A 49 13.91 4.39 0.20
CA ASP A 49 14.55 3.07 0.33
C ASP A 49 13.53 1.95 0.06
N LEU A 50 13.59 1.36 -1.13
CA LEU A 50 12.71 0.26 -1.52
C LEU A 50 12.88 -0.96 -0.61
N ARG A 51 14.10 -1.30 -0.20
CA ARG A 51 14.35 -2.47 0.67
C ARG A 51 13.68 -2.28 2.03
N TRP A 52 13.74 -1.06 2.56
CA TRP A 52 13.03 -0.72 3.78
C TRP A 52 11.51 -0.85 3.61
N TRP A 53 10.94 -0.28 2.54
CA TRP A 53 9.50 -0.41 2.28
C TRP A 53 9.06 -1.85 2.11
N THR A 54 9.86 -2.71 1.46
CA THR A 54 9.52 -4.13 1.31
C THR A 54 9.46 -4.86 2.64
N VAL A 55 10.40 -4.59 3.55
CA VAL A 55 10.42 -5.22 4.88
C VAL A 55 9.32 -4.63 5.76
N ALA A 56 9.12 -3.31 5.72
CA ALA A 56 8.13 -2.62 6.53
C ALA A 56 6.68 -3.01 6.16
N LEU A 57 6.41 -3.29 4.88
CA LEU A 57 5.09 -3.68 4.40
C LEU A 57 4.76 -5.17 4.62
N ASP A 58 5.73 -6.01 4.98
CA ASP A 58 5.50 -7.44 5.21
C ASP A 58 4.54 -7.69 6.39
N GLY A 59 4.69 -6.96 7.49
CA GLY A 59 3.78 -7.03 8.64
C GLY A 59 2.33 -6.65 8.31
N PRO A 60 2.10 -5.45 7.73
CA PRO A 60 0.77 -5.04 7.24
C PRO A 60 0.15 -6.01 6.24
N ALA A 61 0.95 -6.54 5.30
CA ALA A 61 0.48 -7.52 4.32
C ALA A 61 -0.05 -8.79 4.99
N ARG A 62 0.73 -9.39 5.89
CA ARG A 62 0.30 -10.57 6.64
C ARG A 62 -0.94 -10.30 7.48
N THR A 63 -0.99 -9.13 8.12
CA THR A 63 -2.16 -8.72 8.93
C THR A 63 -3.42 -8.59 8.07
N LEU A 64 -3.29 -8.04 6.85
CA LEU A 64 -4.38 -7.93 5.88
C LEU A 64 -4.85 -9.31 5.44
N ASP A 65 -3.94 -10.18 5.02
CA ASP A 65 -4.24 -11.54 4.55
C ASP A 65 -4.95 -12.36 5.65
N ASP A 66 -4.42 -12.30 6.88
CA ASP A 66 -5.00 -12.98 8.04
C ASP A 66 -6.38 -12.43 8.42
N ALA A 67 -6.54 -11.11 8.40
CA ALA A 67 -7.80 -10.47 8.76
C ALA A 67 -8.87 -10.70 7.68
N TRP A 68 -8.49 -10.74 6.40
CA TRP A 68 -9.36 -11.19 5.32
C TRP A 68 -9.82 -12.62 5.53
N ALA A 69 -8.91 -13.56 5.81
CA ALA A 69 -9.26 -14.96 6.03
C ALA A 69 -10.23 -15.14 7.20
N ARG A 70 -10.00 -14.42 8.32
CA ARG A 70 -10.89 -14.45 9.50
C ARG A 70 -12.29 -13.90 9.20
N ARG A 71 -12.40 -12.81 8.44
CA ARG A 71 -13.68 -12.12 8.17
C ARG A 71 -14.48 -12.77 7.05
N SER A 72 -13.82 -13.18 5.96
CA SER A 72 -14.49 -13.77 4.80
C SER A 72 -14.79 -15.27 4.98
N GLY A 73 -13.93 -16.00 5.70
CA GLY A 73 -13.99 -17.46 5.83
C GLY A 73 -15.36 -18.00 6.27
N PRO A 74 -15.98 -17.50 7.35
CA PRO A 74 -17.29 -17.98 7.80
C PRO A 74 -18.39 -17.77 6.75
N VAL A 75 -18.41 -16.62 6.08
CA VAL A 75 -19.44 -16.28 5.08
C VAL A 75 -19.29 -17.15 3.83
N LEU A 76 -18.05 -17.34 3.37
CA LEU A 76 -17.72 -18.21 2.25
C LEU A 76 -18.07 -19.68 2.54
N ARG A 77 -17.78 -20.17 3.75
CA ARG A 77 -18.16 -21.53 4.18
C ARG A 77 -19.67 -21.73 4.21
N ARG A 78 -20.43 -20.81 4.81
CA ARG A 78 -21.90 -20.88 4.83
C ARG A 78 -22.48 -20.90 3.43
N ARG A 79 -21.94 -20.08 2.51
CA ARG A 79 -22.38 -20.05 1.12
C ARG A 79 -22.08 -21.37 0.40
N ALA A 80 -20.87 -21.90 0.53
CA ALA A 80 -20.50 -23.18 -0.07
C ALA A 80 -21.40 -24.33 0.42
N VAL A 81 -21.70 -24.38 1.72
CA VAL A 81 -22.63 -25.36 2.30
C VAL A 81 -24.05 -25.18 1.75
N ALA A 82 -24.56 -23.95 1.69
CA ALA A 82 -25.88 -23.68 1.13
C ALA A 82 -25.99 -24.06 -0.36
N THR A 83 -24.93 -23.84 -1.14
CA THR A 83 -24.87 -24.28 -2.54
C THR A 83 -24.82 -25.81 -2.65
N ALA A 84 -24.01 -26.48 -1.83
CA ALA A 84 -23.91 -27.94 -1.81
C ALA A 84 -25.25 -28.62 -1.41
N LEU A 85 -25.95 -28.08 -0.41
CA LEU A 85 -27.25 -28.61 0.03
C LEU A 85 -28.36 -28.43 -1.02
N ARG A 86 -28.27 -27.43 -1.90
CA ARG A 86 -29.20 -27.25 -3.03
C ARG A 86 -28.98 -28.27 -4.16
N HIS A 87 -27.88 -28.99 -4.14
CA HIS A 87 -27.52 -30.00 -5.13
C HIS A 87 -27.35 -31.36 -4.43
N GLN A 88 -28.49 -31.98 -4.08
CA GLN A 88 -28.50 -33.34 -3.49
C GLN A 88 -27.64 -34.30 -4.33
N GLY A 89 -26.59 -34.85 -3.72
CA GLY A 89 -25.72 -35.86 -4.33
C GLY A 89 -24.23 -35.51 -4.44
N VAL A 90 -23.81 -34.29 -4.07
CA VAL A 90 -22.37 -33.92 -4.10
C VAL A 90 -21.81 -33.88 -2.68
N GLY A 91 -21.02 -34.89 -2.32
CA GLY A 91 -20.22 -34.89 -1.11
C GLY A 91 -19.27 -33.69 -1.09
N VAL A 92 -19.35 -32.88 -0.04
CA VAL A 92 -18.45 -31.74 0.17
C VAL A 92 -17.08 -32.28 0.55
N ILE A 93 -16.26 -32.60 -0.45
CA ILE A 93 -14.87 -32.95 -0.24
C ILE A 93 -14.10 -31.62 -0.09
N HIS A 94 -13.84 -31.29 1.17
CA HIS A 94 -12.91 -30.25 1.61
C HIS A 94 -13.18 -28.81 1.13
N ILE A 95 -13.67 -27.97 2.03
CA ILE A 95 -13.35 -26.54 2.00
C ILE A 95 -11.93 -26.40 2.56
N THR A 96 -10.93 -26.79 1.79
CA THR A 96 -9.56 -26.32 2.05
C THR A 96 -9.60 -24.81 1.96
N HIS A 97 -9.25 -24.14 3.06
CA HIS A 97 -8.90 -22.72 3.19
C HIS A 97 -8.83 -22.01 1.83
N GLY A 98 -9.74 -21.06 1.60
CA GLY A 98 -9.70 -20.23 0.39
C GLY A 98 -8.27 -19.73 0.20
N ALA A 99 -7.75 -19.91 -1.02
CA ALA A 99 -6.35 -19.70 -1.35
C ALA A 99 -5.81 -18.47 -0.60
N SER A 100 -4.75 -18.67 0.18
CA SER A 100 -3.96 -17.58 0.75
C SER A 100 -3.36 -16.82 -0.42
N LEU A 101 -4.11 -15.86 -0.94
CA LEU A 101 -3.69 -14.98 -2.01
C LEU A 101 -2.75 -13.96 -1.35
N SER A 102 -1.48 -13.99 -1.72
CA SER A 102 -0.45 -13.19 -1.06
C SER A 102 -0.60 -11.71 -1.41
N GLY A 103 -1.39 -10.95 -0.64
CA GLY A 103 -1.57 -9.50 -0.81
C GLY A 103 -0.24 -8.76 -0.71
N GLY A 104 0.74 -9.31 0.02
CA GLY A 104 2.08 -8.74 0.16
C GLY A 104 2.84 -8.51 -1.15
N ARG A 105 2.67 -9.36 -2.18
CA ARG A 105 3.32 -9.15 -3.49
C ARG A 105 2.77 -7.93 -4.21
N ALA A 106 1.46 -7.67 -4.11
CA ALA A 106 0.83 -6.51 -4.73
C ALA A 106 1.26 -5.20 -4.06
N LEU A 107 1.30 -5.17 -2.72
CA LEU A 107 1.72 -3.99 -1.95
C LEU A 107 3.19 -3.63 -2.22
N THR A 108 4.07 -4.63 -2.22
CA THR A 108 5.50 -4.42 -2.50
C THR A 108 5.76 -3.99 -3.95
N ALA A 109 5.06 -4.59 -4.92
CA ALA A 109 5.13 -4.18 -6.32
C ALA A 109 4.62 -2.74 -6.53
N ALA A 110 3.55 -2.35 -5.83
CA ALA A 110 3.03 -0.99 -5.88
C ALA A 110 4.02 0.04 -5.32
N ALA A 111 4.64 -0.27 -4.17
CA ALA A 111 5.70 0.56 -3.59
C ALA A 111 6.90 0.70 -4.55
N ALA A 112 7.33 -0.40 -5.18
CA ALA A 112 8.40 -0.40 -6.17
C ALA A 112 8.07 0.50 -7.37
N ARG A 113 6.86 0.40 -7.93
CA ARG A 113 6.41 1.26 -9.03
C ARG A 113 6.34 2.74 -8.64
N ALA A 114 5.84 3.05 -7.45
CA ALA A 114 5.76 4.41 -6.95
C ALA A 114 7.14 5.07 -6.83
N LEU A 115 8.14 4.31 -6.38
CA LEU A 115 9.53 4.77 -6.28
C LEU A 115 10.24 4.84 -7.64
N ALA A 116 9.92 3.92 -8.56
CA ALA A 116 10.52 3.87 -9.89
C ALA A 116 10.12 5.02 -10.82
N VAL A 117 8.97 5.68 -10.58
CA VAL A 117 8.53 6.86 -11.35
C VAL A 117 9.26 8.15 -10.95
N ALA A 118 9.91 8.18 -9.77
CA ALA A 118 10.56 9.37 -9.23
C ALA A 118 11.98 9.75 -9.76
N PRO A 119 12.82 8.89 -10.39
CA PRO A 119 14.22 9.21 -10.60
C PRO A 119 14.48 10.15 -11.79
N GLY A 120 13.61 10.18 -12.81
CA GLY A 120 13.89 10.87 -14.08
C GLY A 120 13.45 12.34 -14.15
N ARG A 121 12.16 12.62 -13.94
CA ARG A 121 11.60 13.97 -14.14
C ARG A 121 11.80 14.94 -12.98
N GLU A 122 11.88 14.42 -11.76
CA GLU A 122 11.88 15.28 -10.57
C GLU A 122 13.27 15.76 -10.18
N ARG A 123 14.32 14.96 -10.42
CA ARG A 123 15.70 15.38 -10.12
C ARG A 123 16.06 16.70 -10.82
N GLY A 124 15.58 16.93 -12.04
CA GLY A 124 15.77 18.20 -12.75
C GLY A 124 15.02 19.38 -12.14
N ALA A 125 13.74 19.19 -11.78
CA ALA A 125 12.89 20.24 -11.21
C ALA A 125 13.35 20.69 -9.81
N TRP A 126 13.72 19.75 -8.94
CA TRP A 126 14.16 20.06 -7.58
C TRP A 126 15.57 20.65 -7.54
N SER A 127 16.48 20.17 -8.42
CA SER A 127 17.82 20.76 -8.53
C SER A 127 17.75 22.17 -9.10
N GLY A 128 16.92 22.40 -10.13
CA GLY A 128 16.69 23.72 -10.73
C GLY A 128 16.05 24.72 -9.76
N ALA A 129 15.09 24.29 -8.93
CA ALA A 129 14.47 25.16 -7.93
C ALA A 129 15.41 25.53 -6.77
N VAL A 130 16.28 24.60 -6.34
CA VAL A 130 17.32 24.89 -5.34
C VAL A 130 18.37 25.84 -5.91
N LEU A 131 18.78 25.64 -7.17
CA LEU A 131 19.74 26.50 -7.86
C LEU A 131 19.17 27.90 -8.12
N SER A 132 17.93 28.05 -8.59
CA SER A 132 17.34 29.37 -8.87
C SER A 132 17.06 30.17 -7.60
N GLY A 133 16.52 29.52 -6.55
CA GLY A 133 16.28 30.18 -5.27
C GLY A 133 17.57 30.56 -4.54
N SER A 134 18.60 29.70 -4.59
CA SER A 134 19.91 30.01 -4.00
C SER A 134 20.64 31.08 -4.80
N ALA A 135 20.56 31.08 -6.13
CA ALA A 135 21.15 32.12 -6.96
C ALA A 135 20.55 33.51 -6.66
N VAL A 136 19.23 33.62 -6.49
CA VAL A 136 18.59 34.89 -6.14
C VAL A 136 18.98 35.35 -4.73
N SER A 137 19.04 34.45 -3.74
CA SER A 137 19.51 34.83 -2.39
C SER A 137 20.99 35.22 -2.37
N VAL A 138 21.85 34.48 -3.07
CA VAL A 138 23.29 34.79 -3.18
C VAL A 138 23.50 36.12 -3.91
N LEU A 139 22.76 36.38 -5.00
CA LEU A 139 22.82 37.64 -5.74
C LEU A 139 22.38 38.84 -4.88
N SER A 140 21.29 38.69 -4.10
CA SER A 140 20.83 39.74 -3.18
C SER A 140 21.84 40.02 -2.06
N ILE A 141 22.52 38.98 -1.55
CA ILE A 141 23.59 39.13 -0.55
C ILE A 141 24.82 39.82 -1.16
N LEU A 142 25.22 39.44 -2.37
CA LEU A 142 26.32 40.09 -3.11
C LEU A 142 26.03 41.57 -3.42
N LEU A 143 24.79 41.90 -3.81
CA LEU A 143 24.34 43.28 -4.03
C LEU A 143 24.36 44.10 -2.73
N ALA A 144 23.95 43.50 -1.61
CA ALA A 144 23.99 44.17 -0.30
C ALA A 144 25.43 44.40 0.18
N VAL A 145 26.33 43.41 0.03
CA VAL A 145 27.75 43.53 0.39
C VAL A 145 28.47 44.51 -0.55
N GLY A 146 28.18 44.50 -1.85
CA GLY A 146 28.76 45.43 -2.82
C GLY A 146 28.40 46.89 -2.56
N ARG A 147 27.22 47.15 -1.95
CA ARG A 147 26.83 48.50 -1.50
C ARG A 147 27.48 48.95 -0.18
N LEU A 148 27.90 48.01 0.66
CA LEU A 148 28.56 48.28 1.96
C LEU A 148 30.09 48.35 1.87
N LEU A 149 30.67 47.84 0.78
CA LEU A 149 32.11 47.83 0.52
C LEU A 149 32.79 49.22 0.47
N PRO A 150 32.19 50.30 -0.07
CA PRO A 150 32.86 51.61 -0.14
C PRO A 150 32.93 52.37 1.21
N VAL A 151 32.34 51.83 2.30
CA VAL A 151 32.26 52.49 3.62
C VAL A 151 33.01 51.71 4.72
N ALA A 152 33.63 50.57 4.38
CA ALA A 152 34.03 49.60 5.38
C ALA A 152 35.44 49.87 5.98
N GLY A 153 35.49 50.27 7.25
CA GLY A 153 36.70 50.34 8.07
C GLY A 153 37.27 48.95 8.47
N PRO A 154 38.23 48.87 9.41
CA PRO A 154 39.01 47.65 9.70
C PRO A 154 38.21 46.41 10.15
N GLY A 155 36.90 46.53 10.40
CA GLY A 155 35.99 45.40 10.70
C GLY A 155 35.37 44.70 9.48
N ALA A 156 35.60 45.19 8.26
CA ALA A 156 35.08 44.64 7.00
C ALA A 156 35.29 43.12 6.81
N PRO A 157 36.48 42.54 7.05
CA PRO A 157 36.70 41.11 6.81
C PRO A 157 35.91 40.22 7.78
N LEU A 158 35.68 40.69 9.01
CA LEU A 158 34.94 39.95 10.04
C LEU A 158 33.43 39.96 9.75
N ALA A 159 32.91 41.09 9.27
CA ALA A 159 31.54 41.17 8.76
C ALA A 159 31.34 40.23 7.56
N LEU A 160 32.28 40.21 6.62
CA LEU A 160 32.23 39.35 5.43
C LEU A 160 32.25 37.86 5.80
N ALA A 161 33.08 37.45 6.76
CA ALA A 161 33.06 36.10 7.31
C ALA A 161 31.71 35.73 7.95
N GLY A 162 31.10 36.64 8.72
CA GLY A 162 29.77 36.47 9.29
C GLY A 162 28.67 36.28 8.22
N PHE A 163 28.74 37.05 7.14
CA PHE A 163 27.81 36.90 6.01
C PHE A 163 27.98 35.55 5.30
N VAL A 164 29.20 35.08 5.08
CA VAL A 164 29.46 33.77 4.48
C VAL A 164 28.88 32.65 5.35
N LEU A 165 29.03 32.73 6.67
CA LEU A 165 28.45 31.77 7.61
C LEU A 165 26.91 31.80 7.58
N LEU A 166 26.29 32.99 7.55
CA LEU A 166 24.83 33.13 7.44
C LEU A 166 24.30 32.61 6.10
N ALA A 167 25.00 32.89 5.00
CA ALA A 167 24.64 32.37 3.68
C ALA A 167 24.75 30.84 3.64
N GLY A 168 25.83 30.28 4.19
CA GLY A 168 26.01 28.84 4.32
C GLY A 168 24.92 28.18 5.17
N ALA A 169 24.53 28.80 6.29
CA ALA A 169 23.45 28.33 7.15
C ALA A 169 22.09 28.38 6.44
N LEU A 170 21.80 29.43 5.68
CA LEU A 170 20.57 29.56 4.90
C LEU A 170 20.48 28.48 3.81
N VAL A 171 21.56 28.25 3.07
CA VAL A 171 21.64 27.18 2.06
C VAL A 171 21.44 25.82 2.71
N ALA A 172 22.10 25.55 3.83
CA ALA A 172 21.94 24.31 4.58
C ALA A 172 20.48 24.11 5.05
N ALA A 173 19.84 25.16 5.56
CA ALA A 173 18.43 25.13 5.98
C ALA A 173 17.48 24.87 4.79
N ARG A 174 17.71 25.50 3.64
CA ARG A 174 16.93 25.30 2.41
C ARG A 174 17.09 23.88 1.87
N VAL A 175 18.30 23.36 1.85
CA VAL A 175 18.59 21.98 1.43
C VAL A 175 17.89 20.99 2.36
N ARG A 176 17.90 21.21 3.68
CA ARG A 176 17.13 20.39 4.64
C ARG A 176 15.63 20.48 4.39
N ALA A 177 15.09 21.68 4.14
CA ALA A 177 13.67 21.88 3.85
C ALA A 177 13.24 21.13 2.58
N VAL A 178 14.01 21.22 1.49
CA VAL A 178 13.72 20.52 0.24
C VAL A 178 13.82 19.01 0.39
N ARG A 179 14.84 18.50 1.09
CA ARG A 179 14.92 17.05 1.42
C ARG A 179 13.70 16.60 2.20
N SER A 180 13.29 17.35 3.23
CA SER A 180 12.12 17.00 4.03
C SER A 180 10.80 17.04 3.23
N ALA A 181 10.67 17.97 2.28
CA ALA A 181 9.51 18.07 1.41
C ALA A 181 9.47 16.90 0.41
N ARG A 182 10.63 16.52 -0.13
CA ARG A 182 10.80 15.37 -1.02
C ARG A 182 10.45 14.07 -0.31
N ASP A 183 10.96 13.85 0.90
CA ASP A 183 10.68 12.64 1.68
C ASP A 183 9.18 12.52 1.99
N ARG A 184 8.52 13.63 2.33
CA ARG A 184 7.06 13.69 2.51
C ARG A 184 6.29 13.41 1.21
N ALA A 185 6.77 13.88 0.06
CA ALA A 185 6.14 13.61 -1.23
C ALA A 185 6.26 12.14 -1.62
N LEU A 186 7.46 11.55 -1.45
CA LEU A 186 7.70 10.13 -1.72
C LEU A 186 6.86 9.24 -0.81
N ALA A 187 6.83 9.52 0.49
CA ALA A 187 6.03 8.75 1.44
C ALA A 187 4.53 8.78 1.10
N ARG A 188 3.99 9.95 0.72
CA ARG A 188 2.59 10.06 0.27
C ARG A 188 2.30 9.25 -0.99
N ARG A 189 3.20 9.30 -1.98
CA ARG A 189 3.02 8.51 -3.21
C ARG A 189 3.05 7.00 -2.96
N VAL A 190 3.98 6.54 -2.12
CA VAL A 190 4.04 5.13 -1.76
C VAL A 190 2.76 4.72 -1.02
N ARG A 191 2.30 5.53 -0.06
CA ARG A 191 1.03 5.32 0.64
C ARG A 191 -0.14 5.19 -0.34
N ASP A 192 -0.34 6.17 -1.21
CA ASP A 192 -1.48 6.18 -2.13
C ASP A 192 -1.42 5.00 -3.10
N ALA A 193 -0.23 4.66 -3.60
CA ALA A 193 -0.05 3.51 -4.48
C ALA A 193 -0.33 2.17 -3.78
N VAL A 194 0.13 2.01 -2.52
CA VAL A 194 -0.11 0.81 -1.70
C VAL A 194 -1.59 0.65 -1.40
N LEU A 195 -2.28 1.73 -0.97
CA LEU A 195 -3.72 1.69 -0.70
C LEU A 195 -4.55 1.40 -1.96
N THR A 196 -4.19 2.02 -3.08
CA THR A 196 -4.86 1.74 -4.36
C THR A 196 -4.66 0.30 -4.82
N ALA A 197 -3.47 -0.26 -4.62
CA ALA A 197 -3.18 -1.65 -4.96
C ALA A 197 -3.94 -2.62 -4.04
N ALA A 198 -3.98 -2.35 -2.74
CA ALA A 198 -4.75 -3.14 -1.78
C ALA A 198 -6.24 -3.15 -2.13
N ASP A 199 -6.79 -2.00 -2.49
CA ASP A 199 -8.20 -1.88 -2.87
C ASP A 199 -8.56 -2.73 -4.10
N ARG A 200 -7.69 -2.71 -5.13
CA ARG A 200 -7.85 -3.53 -6.33
C ARG A 200 -7.74 -5.02 -6.04
N GLU A 201 -6.79 -5.44 -5.21
CA GLU A 201 -6.65 -6.84 -4.80
C GLU A 201 -7.87 -7.31 -4.01
N LEU A 202 -8.35 -6.52 -3.04
CA LEU A 202 -9.56 -6.85 -2.28
C LEU A 202 -10.77 -6.95 -3.20
N ALA A 203 -10.95 -6.03 -4.15
CA ALA A 203 -12.01 -6.12 -5.15
C ALA A 203 -11.89 -7.39 -6.02
N ALA A 204 -10.66 -7.78 -6.41
CA ALA A 204 -10.41 -9.01 -7.15
C ALA A 204 -10.72 -10.26 -6.31
N TRP A 205 -10.41 -10.26 -5.02
CA TRP A 205 -10.74 -11.36 -4.11
C TRP A 205 -12.24 -11.51 -3.91
N ILE A 206 -12.97 -10.40 -3.79
CA ILE A 206 -14.45 -10.41 -3.73
C ILE A 206 -15.01 -11.00 -5.01
N ALA A 207 -14.55 -10.54 -6.18
CA ALA A 207 -14.99 -11.08 -7.46
C ALA A 207 -14.69 -12.58 -7.55
N ALA A 208 -13.46 -13.02 -7.23
CA ALA A 208 -13.09 -14.43 -7.26
C ALA A 208 -13.96 -15.30 -6.32
N ALA A 209 -14.29 -14.79 -5.14
CA ALA A 209 -15.20 -15.44 -4.20
C ALA A 209 -16.63 -15.58 -4.76
N GLU A 210 -17.12 -14.56 -5.47
CA GLU A 210 -18.43 -14.62 -6.13
C GLU A 210 -18.43 -15.64 -7.25
N TRP A 211 -17.44 -15.61 -8.15
CA TRP A 211 -17.28 -16.59 -9.23
C TRP A 211 -17.22 -18.04 -8.71
N ALA A 212 -16.46 -18.27 -7.63
CA ALA A 212 -16.38 -19.59 -7.01
C ALA A 212 -17.71 -20.06 -6.41
N SER A 213 -18.60 -19.13 -6.02
CA SER A 213 -19.91 -19.44 -5.44
C SER A 213 -21.01 -19.71 -6.48
N THR A 214 -20.80 -19.32 -7.73
CA THR A 214 -21.74 -19.48 -8.87
C THR A 214 -21.26 -20.45 -9.94
N GLY A 215 -20.01 -20.94 -9.87
CA GLY A 215 -19.44 -21.85 -10.86
C GLY A 215 -20.17 -23.20 -10.96
N PRO A 216 -20.25 -23.80 -12.16
CA PRO A 216 -20.90 -25.10 -12.34
C PRO A 216 -20.20 -26.17 -11.52
N ALA A 217 -21.00 -27.04 -10.88
CA ALA A 217 -20.51 -28.27 -10.28
C ALA A 217 -19.89 -29.13 -11.39
N VAL A 218 -18.58 -29.03 -11.59
CA VAL A 218 -17.87 -29.96 -12.45
C VAL A 218 -17.98 -31.32 -11.76
N SER A 219 -18.94 -32.11 -12.22
CA SER A 219 -19.07 -33.53 -11.89
C SER A 219 -17.78 -34.19 -12.34
N ARG A 220 -16.81 -34.28 -11.42
CA ARG A 220 -15.63 -35.10 -11.59
C ARG A 220 -16.12 -36.54 -11.46
N ARG A 221 -16.72 -37.05 -12.53
CA ARG A 221 -17.01 -38.48 -12.67
C ARG A 221 -15.73 -39.20 -12.33
N ALA A 222 -15.80 -39.98 -11.26
CA ALA A 222 -14.83 -40.99 -10.93
C ALA A 222 -14.59 -41.84 -12.18
N SER A 223 -13.46 -41.62 -12.86
CA SER A 223 -12.82 -42.68 -13.62
C SER A 223 -12.07 -43.58 -12.63
N CYS A 224 -12.81 -44.15 -11.67
CA CYS A 224 -12.42 -45.41 -11.06
C CYS A 224 -13.04 -46.48 -11.97
N ARG A 225 -12.27 -46.87 -12.98
CA ARG A 225 -12.51 -48.08 -13.76
C ARG A 225 -12.60 -49.23 -12.75
N PRO A 226 -13.70 -49.98 -12.64
CA PRO A 226 -13.72 -51.18 -11.83
C PRO A 226 -12.68 -52.14 -12.42
N GLY A 227 -11.77 -52.62 -11.58
CA GLY A 227 -10.84 -53.66 -11.94
C GLY A 227 -11.60 -54.85 -12.51
N GLU A 228 -11.30 -55.15 -13.75
CA GLU A 228 -11.69 -56.34 -14.49
C GLU A 228 -11.20 -57.58 -13.70
N PRO A 229 -12.06 -58.58 -13.41
CA PRO A 229 -11.61 -59.76 -12.71
C PRO A 229 -10.71 -60.58 -13.63
N ALA A 230 -9.47 -60.81 -13.19
CA ALA A 230 -8.54 -61.71 -13.84
C ALA A 230 -9.15 -63.12 -13.91
N ARG A 231 -9.48 -63.59 -15.11
CA ARG A 231 -9.69 -65.01 -15.37
C ARG A 231 -8.32 -65.68 -15.44
N ALA A 232 -8.04 -66.53 -14.47
CA ALA A 232 -6.94 -67.48 -14.56
C ALA A 232 -7.39 -68.66 -15.44
N HIS A 233 -6.55 -69.01 -16.42
CA HIS A 233 -6.49 -70.33 -17.03
C HIS A 233 -5.67 -71.25 -16.13
#